data_AF-A0A1Y0I2X2-F1
#
_entry.id   AF-A0A1Y0I2X2-F1
#
_cell.length_a   1.000
_cell.length_b   1.000
_cell.length_c   1.000
_cell.angle_alpha   90.00
_cell.angle_beta   90.00
_cell.angle_gamma   90.00
#
_symmetry.space_group_name_H-M   'P 1'
#
loop_
_entity.id
_entity.type
_entity.pdbx_description
1 polymer ?
#
loop_
_entity_poly.entity_id
_entity_poly.type
_entity_poly.pdbx_seq_one_letter_code
_entity_poly.pdbx_strand_id
1 'polypeptide(L)'
;MTTDFSNYVQQHSREALLVSKVFSDTHSYSFFGGRPLMPEGMEWPKSEVSGKLRSMPFLGQINLSDIKDFQILPDEMPTEGILYFFYNEALNYGGNENAPCVLYCEDTNNLVPRDQPEPHSSIIGKDELAGGFAHRAGKATYLHFPRLSYPKYEVDFAAFKDIQHPDQVLSRREELKFKDDYLSIMNIEVENALKKIYGESFNDHTDVSQFPFLKVLDPNKEATGCFDYQESSILSGLVDSWPQAWIHIGLLISSSEIFCQGGTNFNKGGFGAVIPDDPDKDRFIQECEHWLNEAKKNPFTRVPEDQKLRFLNWASQHYQESFRKWDQDRSQVLHKKILYFFASLQGAAFDATNLCLELEQSKRDLLTVKEKEAYIKQTTSEPHVYGFHAKHQIFGFGYNTQGEAEANVENVLLLQLYTDHSMLWSFCDLGLLQFWITHEDLQALRFDKAFVSQS
;
A
#
# COMPACT_ATOMS: atom_id res chain seq x y z
N MET A 1 23.84 -3.87 -25.52
CA MET A 1 22.60 -4.41 -26.11
C MET A 1 22.84 -4.75 -27.57
N THR A 2 22.29 -5.86 -28.05
CA THR A 2 22.38 -6.24 -29.47
C THR A 2 21.54 -5.29 -30.33
N THR A 3 21.96 -5.01 -31.57
CA THR A 3 21.23 -4.15 -32.51
C THR A 3 19.77 -4.58 -32.71
N ASP A 4 19.49 -5.88 -32.59
CA ASP A 4 18.15 -6.46 -32.70
C ASP A 4 17.22 -6.01 -31.56
N PHE A 5 17.72 -5.92 -30.31
CA PHE A 5 16.88 -5.56 -29.16
C PHE A 5 16.57 -4.06 -29.10
N SER A 6 17.50 -3.21 -29.53
CA SER A 6 17.23 -1.77 -29.61
C SER A 6 16.16 -1.44 -30.67
N ASN A 7 16.16 -2.16 -31.80
CA ASN A 7 15.08 -2.05 -32.79
C ASN A 7 13.74 -2.55 -32.22
N TYR A 8 13.76 -3.61 -31.41
CA TYR A 8 12.58 -4.12 -30.72
C TYR A 8 11.96 -3.07 -29.81
N VAL A 9 12.74 -2.46 -28.90
CA VAL A 9 12.25 -1.41 -27.99
C VAL A 9 11.63 -0.25 -28.76
N GLN A 10 12.23 0.15 -29.87
CA GLN A 10 11.71 1.25 -30.70
C GLN A 10 10.35 0.91 -31.35
N GLN A 11 10.12 -0.36 -31.71
CA GLN A 11 8.89 -0.80 -32.38
C GLN A 11 7.76 -1.17 -31.41
N HIS A 12 8.10 -1.49 -30.15
CA HIS A 12 7.17 -2.08 -29.18
C HIS A 12 7.14 -1.31 -27.85
N SER A 13 7.42 0.00 -27.86
CA SER A 13 7.23 0.88 -26.69
C SER A 13 6.04 1.82 -26.86
N ARG A 14 5.42 2.17 -25.73
CA ARG A 14 4.50 3.31 -25.58
C ARG A 14 5.08 4.27 -24.54
N GLU A 15 4.87 5.55 -24.74
CA GLU A 15 5.17 6.54 -23.70
C GLU A 15 4.17 6.40 -22.56
N ALA A 16 4.66 6.50 -21.32
CA ALA A 16 3.87 6.38 -20.11
C ALA A 16 4.41 7.29 -19.00
N LEU A 17 3.62 7.51 -17.95
CA LEU A 17 4.10 8.15 -16.73
C LEU A 17 4.15 7.12 -15.63
N LEU A 18 5.30 7.04 -14.98
CA LEU A 18 5.41 6.45 -13.67
C LEU A 18 4.76 7.42 -12.68
N VAL A 19 3.89 6.91 -11.82
CA VAL A 19 3.27 7.69 -10.74
C VAL A 19 3.87 7.22 -9.43
N SER A 20 4.33 8.15 -8.59
CA SER A 20 4.83 7.79 -7.27
C SER A 20 4.42 8.81 -6.22
N LYS A 21 4.23 8.33 -4.99
CA LYS A 21 3.77 9.18 -3.89
C LYS A 21 4.88 10.13 -3.45
N VAL A 22 4.50 11.37 -3.16
CA VAL A 22 5.36 12.33 -2.48
C VAL A 22 4.80 12.64 -1.09
N PHE A 23 5.71 12.82 -0.15
CA PHE A 23 5.39 13.00 1.27
C PHE A 23 5.40 14.49 1.67
N SER A 24 5.85 15.35 0.76
CA SER A 24 5.70 16.79 0.84
C SER A 24 4.29 17.19 0.41
N ASP A 25 3.78 18.22 1.07
CA ASP A 25 2.58 18.94 0.65
C ASP A 25 3.00 19.95 -0.42
N THR A 26 2.85 19.57 -1.69
CA THR A 26 3.12 20.40 -2.86
C THR A 26 1.90 21.22 -3.29
N HIS A 27 0.75 20.99 -2.64
CA HIS A 27 -0.55 21.55 -2.99
C HIS A 27 -1.02 21.15 -4.40
N SER A 28 -0.54 20.00 -4.89
CA SER A 28 -1.02 19.40 -6.13
C SER A 28 -2.47 18.94 -5.99
N TYR A 29 -3.22 19.00 -7.10
CA TYR A 29 -4.54 18.39 -7.21
C TYR A 29 -4.49 16.95 -7.74
N SER A 30 -3.29 16.39 -7.93
CA SER A 30 -3.06 14.96 -8.17
C SER A 30 -2.63 14.28 -6.89
N PHE A 31 -3.47 13.36 -6.40
CA PHE A 31 -3.19 12.63 -5.17
C PHE A 31 -3.95 11.31 -5.09
N PHE A 32 -3.44 10.38 -4.31
CA PHE A 32 -4.08 9.13 -3.95
C PHE A 32 -4.68 9.20 -2.54
N GLY A 33 -5.77 8.46 -2.34
CA GLY A 33 -6.51 8.36 -1.08
C GLY A 33 -7.05 9.69 -0.56
N GLY A 34 -7.34 9.74 0.74
CA GLY A 34 -7.96 10.90 1.39
C GLY A 34 -9.39 11.18 0.91
N ARG A 35 -9.80 12.44 1.06
CA ARG A 35 -11.08 12.95 0.55
C ARG A 35 -10.88 13.59 -0.82
N PRO A 36 -11.65 13.20 -1.85
CA PRO A 36 -11.57 13.85 -3.16
C PRO A 36 -12.00 15.31 -3.05
N LEU A 37 -11.35 16.16 -3.83
CA LEU A 37 -11.72 17.56 -4.00
C LEU A 37 -12.72 17.67 -5.15
N MET A 38 -14.01 17.65 -4.85
CA MET A 38 -15.08 17.59 -5.86
C MET A 38 -15.91 18.89 -5.87
N PRO A 39 -16.48 19.28 -7.02
CA PRO A 39 -17.44 20.38 -7.07
C PRO A 39 -18.74 20.00 -6.35
N GLU A 40 -19.52 21.01 -5.97
CA GLU A 40 -20.83 20.80 -5.37
C GLU A 40 -21.81 20.16 -6.36
N GLY A 41 -22.53 19.13 -5.91
CA GLY A 41 -23.57 18.45 -6.70
C GLY A 41 -23.08 17.30 -7.58
N MET A 42 -21.77 17.05 -7.68
CA MET A 42 -21.25 15.88 -8.39
C MET A 42 -21.71 14.59 -7.70
N GLU A 43 -22.29 13.67 -8.48
CA GLU A 43 -22.80 12.41 -7.94
C GLU A 43 -21.66 11.45 -7.61
N TRP A 44 -21.71 10.88 -6.40
CA TRP A 44 -20.75 9.87 -5.97
C TRP A 44 -21.03 8.52 -6.64
N PRO A 45 -20.04 7.86 -7.27
CA PRO A 45 -20.25 6.56 -7.91
C PRO A 45 -20.69 5.46 -6.96
N LYS A 46 -21.61 4.60 -7.43
CA LYS A 46 -22.17 3.52 -6.61
C LYS A 46 -22.13 2.20 -7.34
N SER A 47 -21.86 1.12 -6.60
CA SER A 47 -21.90 -0.25 -7.07
C SER A 47 -22.84 -1.09 -6.23
N GLU A 48 -23.38 -2.16 -6.82
CA GLU A 48 -24.17 -3.14 -6.07
C GLU A 48 -23.25 -4.23 -5.52
N VAL A 49 -23.13 -4.29 -4.19
CA VAL A 49 -22.30 -5.27 -3.49
C VAL A 49 -23.19 -6.10 -2.56
N SER A 50 -23.28 -7.40 -2.84
CA SER A 50 -24.14 -8.34 -2.09
C SER A 50 -25.61 -7.89 -2.01
N GLY A 51 -26.18 -7.44 -3.14
CA GLY A 51 -27.59 -7.00 -3.23
C GLY A 51 -27.88 -5.65 -2.55
N LYS A 52 -26.85 -4.86 -2.24
CA LYS A 52 -26.99 -3.51 -1.68
C LYS A 52 -26.21 -2.52 -2.52
N LEU A 53 -26.87 -1.43 -2.92
CA LEU A 53 -26.22 -0.29 -3.56
C LEU A 53 -25.36 0.46 -2.53
N ARG A 54 -24.08 0.68 -2.82
CA ARG A 54 -23.11 1.30 -1.93
C ARG A 54 -22.24 2.30 -2.66
N SER A 55 -21.81 3.34 -1.95
CA SER A 55 -20.83 4.31 -2.44
C SER A 55 -19.48 3.63 -2.61
N MET A 56 -18.89 3.74 -3.81
CA MET A 56 -17.58 3.17 -4.12
C MET A 56 -16.46 3.90 -3.33
N PRO A 57 -15.39 3.22 -2.90
CA PRO A 57 -14.21 3.83 -2.32
C PRO A 57 -13.50 4.74 -3.33
N PHE A 58 -13.06 5.91 -2.88
CA PHE A 58 -12.20 6.78 -3.67
C PHE A 58 -10.75 6.29 -3.60
N LEU A 59 -10.10 6.15 -4.75
CA LEU A 59 -8.69 5.73 -4.85
C LEU A 59 -7.77 6.90 -5.08
N GLY A 60 -8.16 7.86 -5.91
CA GLY A 60 -7.30 8.99 -6.22
C GLY A 60 -7.86 9.87 -7.30
N GLN A 61 -7.20 11.00 -7.49
CA GLN A 61 -7.51 11.95 -8.54
C GLN A 61 -6.24 12.39 -9.25
N ILE A 62 -6.35 12.62 -10.56
CA ILE A 62 -5.28 13.14 -11.40
C ILE A 62 -5.77 14.44 -12.02
N ASN A 63 -5.05 15.52 -11.77
CA ASN A 63 -5.25 16.80 -12.44
C ASN A 63 -4.51 16.77 -13.78
N LEU A 64 -5.23 16.91 -14.89
CA LEU A 64 -4.65 16.80 -16.23
C LEU A 64 -3.65 17.91 -16.53
N SER A 65 -3.77 19.04 -15.84
CA SER A 65 -2.75 20.11 -15.91
C SER A 65 -1.41 19.73 -15.30
N ASP A 66 -1.34 18.74 -14.40
CA ASP A 66 -0.09 18.29 -13.81
C ASP A 66 0.70 17.38 -14.77
N ILE A 67 0.04 16.84 -15.80
CA ILE A 67 0.64 15.88 -16.74
C ILE A 67 0.72 16.37 -18.19
N LYS A 68 0.10 17.52 -18.53
CA LYS A 68 0.06 18.04 -19.91
C LYS A 68 1.45 18.35 -20.50
N ASP A 69 2.38 18.80 -19.66
CA ASP A 69 3.71 19.22 -20.10
C ASP A 69 4.63 18.04 -20.49
N PHE A 70 4.24 16.81 -20.16
CA PHE A 70 4.95 15.61 -20.63
C PHE A 70 4.69 15.33 -22.12
N GLN A 71 3.68 15.95 -22.75
CA GLN A 71 3.35 15.79 -24.18
C GLN A 71 3.07 14.35 -24.61
N ILE A 72 2.52 13.54 -23.71
CA ILE A 72 2.16 12.14 -23.95
C ILE A 72 0.64 11.90 -23.92
N LEU A 73 -0.14 12.96 -23.66
CA LEU A 73 -1.59 12.87 -23.66
C LEU A 73 -2.05 12.46 -25.07
N PRO A 74 -2.98 11.48 -25.20
CA PRO A 74 -3.66 11.24 -26.46
C PRO A 74 -4.26 12.55 -27.00
N ASP A 75 -4.29 12.74 -28.32
CA ASP A 75 -4.77 13.97 -28.95
C ASP A 75 -6.20 14.34 -28.52
N GLU A 76 -7.00 13.34 -28.15
CA GLU A 76 -8.40 13.50 -27.78
C GLU A 76 -8.60 13.67 -26.27
N MET A 77 -7.54 13.54 -25.48
CA MET A 77 -7.55 13.72 -24.03
C MET A 77 -7.57 15.22 -23.69
N PRO A 78 -8.43 15.67 -22.75
CA PRO A 78 -8.37 17.04 -22.24
C PRO A 78 -7.00 17.34 -21.62
N THR A 79 -6.58 18.61 -21.70
CA THR A 79 -5.32 19.08 -21.09
C THR A 79 -5.54 19.71 -19.71
N GLU A 80 -6.80 19.91 -19.31
CA GLU A 80 -7.22 20.50 -18.04
C GLU A 80 -8.40 19.71 -17.46
N GLY A 81 -8.72 19.97 -16.19
CA GLY A 81 -9.72 19.23 -15.44
C GLY A 81 -9.14 18.09 -14.63
N ILE A 82 -9.99 17.46 -13.83
CA ILE A 82 -9.61 16.40 -12.88
C ILE A 82 -10.34 15.11 -13.23
N LEU A 83 -9.58 14.03 -13.32
CA LEU A 83 -10.10 12.67 -13.30
C LEU A 83 -10.15 12.16 -11.87
N TYR A 84 -11.27 11.53 -11.48
CA TYR A 84 -11.46 10.88 -10.19
C TYR A 84 -11.63 9.38 -10.41
N PHE A 85 -10.91 8.57 -9.64
CA PHE A 85 -10.88 7.12 -9.76
C PHE A 85 -11.51 6.48 -8.52
N PHE A 86 -12.45 5.58 -8.74
CA PHE A 86 -13.21 4.88 -7.70
C PHE A 86 -13.10 3.38 -7.89
N TYR A 87 -13.04 2.65 -6.78
CA TYR A 87 -12.96 1.19 -6.81
C TYR A 87 -14.34 0.55 -6.95
N ASN A 88 -14.58 -0.16 -8.05
CA ASN A 88 -15.79 -0.96 -8.21
C ASN A 88 -15.67 -2.33 -7.51
N GLU A 89 -15.97 -2.37 -6.22
CA GLU A 89 -15.87 -3.61 -5.43
C GLU A 89 -16.83 -4.73 -5.85
N ALA A 90 -17.82 -4.43 -6.71
CA ALA A 90 -18.67 -5.48 -7.27
C ALA A 90 -17.85 -6.50 -8.07
N LEU A 91 -16.69 -6.10 -8.61
CA LEU A 91 -15.76 -6.99 -9.30
C LEU A 91 -15.35 -8.20 -8.46
N ASN A 92 -15.12 -8.02 -7.15
CA ASN A 92 -14.74 -9.11 -6.24
C ASN A 92 -15.83 -10.19 -6.07
N TYR A 93 -17.05 -9.90 -6.50
CA TYR A 93 -18.21 -10.77 -6.33
C TYR A 93 -18.89 -11.13 -7.67
N GLY A 94 -18.22 -10.87 -8.80
CA GLY A 94 -18.81 -11.08 -10.14
C GLY A 94 -20.06 -10.22 -10.39
N GLY A 95 -20.10 -9.02 -9.79
CA GLY A 95 -21.19 -8.07 -9.91
C GLY A 95 -21.08 -7.16 -11.14
N ASN A 96 -21.84 -6.07 -11.16
CA ASN A 96 -21.94 -5.20 -12.34
C ASN A 96 -20.61 -4.47 -12.65
N GLU A 97 -19.94 -4.87 -13.73
CA GLU A 97 -18.71 -4.27 -14.25
C GLU A 97 -18.92 -2.88 -14.86
N ASN A 98 -20.16 -2.54 -15.26
CA ASN A 98 -20.49 -1.32 -16.00
C ASN A 98 -20.82 -0.10 -15.12
N ALA A 99 -20.56 -0.17 -13.81
CA ALA A 99 -20.77 0.99 -12.94
C ALA A 99 -19.64 2.02 -13.18
N PRO A 100 -19.95 3.33 -13.30
CA PRO A 100 -18.95 4.33 -13.63
C PRO A 100 -17.86 4.37 -12.55
N CYS A 101 -16.62 4.06 -12.92
CA CYS A 101 -15.48 3.98 -12.00
C CYS A 101 -14.50 5.15 -12.18
N VAL A 102 -14.65 5.91 -13.26
CA VAL A 102 -13.93 7.15 -13.51
C VAL A 102 -14.94 8.28 -13.72
N LEU A 103 -14.69 9.42 -13.09
CA LEU A 103 -15.42 10.65 -13.35
C LEU A 103 -14.47 11.72 -13.86
N TYR A 104 -14.98 12.62 -14.69
CA TYR A 104 -14.23 13.78 -15.19
C TYR A 104 -14.94 15.07 -14.79
N CYS A 105 -14.15 16.06 -14.35
CA CYS A 105 -14.62 17.40 -14.05
C CYS A 105 -13.71 18.42 -14.74
N GLU A 106 -14.27 19.15 -15.70
CA GLU A 106 -13.58 20.24 -16.38
C GLU A 106 -13.43 21.48 -15.48
N ASP A 107 -14.50 21.86 -14.76
CA ASP A 107 -14.51 23.05 -13.89
C ASP A 107 -13.89 22.75 -12.52
N THR A 108 -12.64 23.19 -12.35
CA THR A 108 -11.88 23.04 -11.10
C THR A 108 -12.08 24.20 -10.12
N ASN A 109 -13.06 25.08 -10.35
CA ASN A 109 -13.40 26.14 -9.41
C ASN A 109 -14.21 25.60 -8.22
N ASN A 110 -13.96 26.13 -7.03
CA ASN A 110 -14.73 25.82 -5.81
C ASN A 110 -14.76 24.33 -5.42
N LEU A 111 -13.66 23.61 -5.65
CA LEU A 111 -13.53 22.23 -5.19
C LEU A 111 -13.48 22.18 -3.66
N VAL A 112 -14.21 21.24 -3.09
CA VAL A 112 -14.24 21.02 -1.64
C VAL A 112 -13.96 19.56 -1.32
N PRO A 113 -13.21 19.25 -0.23
CA PRO A 113 -13.07 17.89 0.24
C PRO A 113 -14.44 17.27 0.55
N ARG A 114 -14.71 16.07 0.04
CA ARG A 114 -15.96 15.33 0.29
C ARG A 114 -15.70 14.02 1.00
N ASP A 115 -16.47 13.76 2.06
CA ASP A 115 -16.51 12.44 2.70
C ASP A 115 -17.30 11.44 1.86
N GLN A 116 -16.90 10.17 1.89
CA GLN A 116 -17.63 9.09 1.23
C GLN A 116 -19.05 8.97 1.80
N PRO A 117 -20.11 9.04 0.98
CA PRO A 117 -21.49 8.98 1.48
C PRO A 117 -21.89 7.58 1.96
N GLU A 118 -22.79 7.53 2.94
CA GLU A 118 -23.47 6.29 3.34
C GLU A 118 -24.53 5.84 2.30
N PRO A 119 -24.80 4.53 2.16
CA PRO A 119 -24.05 3.42 2.74
C PRO A 119 -22.72 3.23 2.01
N HIS A 120 -21.60 3.34 2.73
CA HIS A 120 -20.30 3.03 2.15
C HIS A 120 -20.09 1.52 2.03
N SER A 121 -19.11 1.12 1.25
CA SER A 121 -18.72 -0.27 1.21
C SER A 121 -17.93 -0.72 2.43
N SER A 122 -18.25 -1.92 2.89
CA SER A 122 -17.62 -2.54 4.05
C SER A 122 -16.21 -3.08 3.78
N ILE A 123 -15.70 -3.04 2.54
CA ILE A 123 -14.36 -3.54 2.21
C ILE A 123 -13.28 -2.49 2.46
N ILE A 124 -13.66 -1.23 2.70
CA ILE A 124 -12.85 -0.36 3.55
C ILE A 124 -12.85 -0.98 4.96
N GLY A 125 -11.91 -1.89 5.21
CA GLY A 125 -11.70 -2.52 6.51
C GLY A 125 -12.49 -3.79 6.80
N LYS A 126 -12.73 -4.69 5.83
CA LYS A 126 -13.20 -6.04 6.20
C LYS A 126 -12.08 -7.00 6.58
N ASP A 127 -10.93 -6.96 5.89
CA ASP A 127 -9.79 -7.82 6.24
C ASP A 127 -8.40 -7.11 6.14
N GLU A 128 -8.18 -6.16 5.23
CA GLU A 128 -6.84 -5.54 5.08
C GLU A 128 -6.66 -4.25 5.88
N LEU A 129 -7.63 -3.33 5.82
CA LEU A 129 -7.67 -2.13 6.67
C LEU A 129 -8.11 -2.43 8.12
N ALA A 130 -8.59 -3.63 8.42
CA ALA A 130 -8.98 -4.04 9.78
C ALA A 130 -8.02 -5.03 10.43
N GLY A 131 -7.21 -5.77 9.67
CA GLY A 131 -6.29 -6.77 10.22
C GLY A 131 -5.29 -6.19 11.23
N GLY A 132 -4.74 -5.00 10.94
CA GLY A 132 -3.83 -4.27 11.84
C GLY A 132 -4.51 -3.33 12.87
N PHE A 133 -5.77 -2.95 12.62
CA PHE A 133 -6.45 -1.87 13.36
C PHE A 133 -7.61 -2.34 14.23
N ALA A 134 -7.93 -3.64 14.19
CA ALA A 134 -9.00 -4.24 14.93
C ALA A 134 -8.53 -5.44 15.75
N HIS A 135 -9.14 -5.63 16.93
CA HIS A 135 -9.07 -6.92 17.62
C HIS A 135 -10.43 -7.60 17.66
N ARG A 136 -10.42 -8.94 17.70
CA ARG A 136 -11.64 -9.73 17.92
C ARG A 136 -11.66 -10.27 19.34
N ALA A 137 -12.78 -10.13 20.04
CA ALA A 137 -13.04 -10.83 21.29
C ALA A 137 -14.35 -11.63 21.15
N GLY A 138 -14.24 -12.96 21.07
CA GLY A 138 -15.35 -13.82 20.68
C GLY A 138 -15.83 -13.52 19.25
N LYS A 139 -17.12 -13.20 19.09
CA LYS A 139 -17.72 -12.83 17.78
C LYS A 139 -17.69 -11.32 17.49
N ALA A 140 -17.20 -10.50 18.42
CA ALA A 140 -17.17 -9.05 18.27
C ALA A 140 -15.83 -8.60 17.70
N THR A 141 -15.85 -7.63 16.78
CA THR A 141 -14.67 -6.93 16.24
C THR A 141 -14.66 -5.50 16.77
N TYR A 142 -13.53 -5.07 17.34
CA TYR A 142 -13.34 -3.74 17.89
C TYR A 142 -12.29 -3.01 17.08
N LEU A 143 -12.67 -1.91 16.41
CA LEU A 143 -11.77 -1.03 15.69
C LEU A 143 -11.22 0.04 16.65
N HIS A 144 -9.88 0.14 16.77
CA HIS A 144 -9.25 1.11 17.67
C HIS A 144 -8.88 2.43 17.01
N PHE A 145 -8.62 2.39 15.72
CA PHE A 145 -8.24 3.56 14.92
C PHE A 145 -9.02 3.54 13.59
N PRO A 146 -10.36 3.65 13.63
CA PRO A 146 -11.19 3.52 12.43
C PRO A 146 -10.89 4.64 11.42
N ARG A 147 -11.01 4.31 10.13
CA ARG A 147 -10.88 5.25 9.02
C ARG A 147 -12.01 5.07 8.02
N LEU A 148 -12.37 6.17 7.37
CA LEU A 148 -13.38 6.22 6.32
C LEU A 148 -12.77 6.32 4.91
N SER A 149 -11.47 6.59 4.82
CA SER A 149 -10.74 6.77 3.57
C SER A 149 -9.33 6.16 3.66
N TYR A 150 -8.76 5.87 2.49
CA TYR A 150 -7.34 5.51 2.37
C TYR A 150 -6.44 6.68 2.79
N PRO A 151 -5.19 6.42 3.21
CA PRO A 151 -4.20 7.47 3.51
C PRO A 151 -4.05 8.44 2.34
N LYS A 152 -3.99 9.75 2.62
CA LYS A 152 -3.78 10.75 1.57
C LYS A 152 -2.30 10.95 1.27
N TYR A 153 -1.91 10.81 0.00
CA TYR A 153 -0.60 11.22 -0.51
C TYR A 153 -0.73 11.93 -1.85
N GLU A 154 -0.07 13.07 -1.98
CA GLU A 154 0.15 13.66 -3.30
C GLU A 154 1.07 12.75 -4.13
N VAL A 155 1.01 12.90 -5.45
CA VAL A 155 1.82 12.12 -6.37
C VAL A 155 2.63 13.02 -7.28
N ASP A 156 3.75 12.49 -7.75
CA ASP A 156 4.58 13.10 -8.77
C ASP A 156 4.80 12.10 -9.92
N PHE A 157 5.20 12.63 -11.07
CA PHE A 157 5.20 11.95 -12.34
C PHE A 157 6.58 11.98 -13.00
N ALA A 158 6.93 10.89 -13.67
CA ALA A 158 8.08 10.88 -14.55
C ALA A 158 7.78 10.06 -15.81
N ALA A 159 8.09 10.64 -16.96
CA ALA A 159 8.02 9.92 -18.22
C ALA A 159 9.04 8.79 -18.28
N PHE A 160 8.57 7.64 -18.75
CA PHE A 160 9.34 6.44 -19.04
C PHE A 160 8.74 5.72 -20.25
N LYS A 161 9.52 4.82 -20.85
CA LYS A 161 9.06 3.99 -21.96
C LYS A 161 8.52 2.66 -21.46
N ASP A 162 7.22 2.45 -21.63
CA ASP A 162 6.56 1.18 -21.37
C ASP A 162 6.80 0.23 -22.56
N ILE A 163 7.65 -0.77 -22.35
CA ILE A 163 8.02 -1.79 -23.37
C ILE A 163 7.19 -3.07 -23.24
N GLN A 164 6.16 -3.09 -22.39
CA GLN A 164 5.43 -4.30 -21.99
C GLN A 164 4.32 -4.72 -22.98
N HIS A 165 4.58 -4.61 -24.29
CA HIS A 165 3.57 -4.90 -25.32
C HIS A 165 2.93 -6.30 -25.15
N PRO A 166 1.60 -6.40 -25.01
CA PRO A 166 0.97 -7.63 -24.51
C PRO A 166 0.90 -8.79 -25.51
N ASP A 167 0.77 -8.55 -26.83
CA ASP A 167 0.82 -9.60 -27.88
C ASP A 167 2.11 -10.45 -27.87
N GLN A 168 3.16 -9.95 -27.22
CA GLN A 168 4.46 -10.60 -27.11
C GLN A 168 4.61 -11.38 -25.78
N VAL A 169 3.92 -10.94 -24.72
CA VAL A 169 3.91 -11.59 -23.39
C VAL A 169 3.23 -12.96 -23.41
N LEU A 170 2.31 -13.18 -24.35
CA LEU A 170 1.59 -14.45 -24.47
C LEU A 170 1.90 -15.22 -25.77
N SER A 171 2.82 -14.71 -26.61
CA SER A 171 3.22 -15.41 -27.83
C SER A 171 4.74 -15.44 -28.09
N ARG A 172 5.33 -16.64 -27.86
CA ARG A 172 6.48 -17.23 -28.61
C ARG A 172 7.90 -17.02 -28.06
N ARG A 173 8.78 -17.93 -28.52
CA ARG A 173 10.22 -18.15 -28.23
C ARG A 173 11.13 -16.91 -28.16
N GLU A 174 10.67 -15.73 -28.55
CA GLU A 174 11.46 -14.50 -28.64
C GLU A 174 11.67 -13.85 -27.26
N GLU A 175 10.71 -13.95 -26.33
CA GLU A 175 10.90 -13.50 -24.95
C GLU A 175 11.99 -14.29 -24.22
N LEU A 176 12.04 -15.62 -24.37
CA LEU A 176 13.10 -16.43 -23.77
C LEU A 176 14.51 -16.03 -24.26
N LYS A 177 14.60 -15.41 -25.44
CA LYS A 177 15.88 -14.92 -25.99
C LYS A 177 16.31 -13.59 -25.35
N PHE A 178 15.36 -12.75 -24.92
CA PHE A 178 15.62 -11.39 -24.44
C PHE A 178 15.11 -11.10 -23.03
N LYS A 179 14.59 -12.10 -22.29
CA LYS A 179 13.96 -11.90 -20.98
C LYS A 179 14.82 -11.10 -20.02
N ASP A 180 16.12 -11.44 -19.93
CA ASP A 180 17.05 -10.76 -19.05
C ASP A 180 17.32 -9.32 -19.53
N ASP A 181 17.49 -9.11 -20.84
CA ASP A 181 17.64 -7.78 -21.44
C ASP A 181 16.39 -6.92 -21.20
N TYR A 182 15.19 -7.47 -21.37
CA TYR A 182 13.91 -6.81 -21.15
C TYR A 182 13.71 -6.39 -19.70
N LEU A 183 13.85 -7.32 -18.75
CA LEU A 183 13.74 -7.01 -17.33
C LEU A 183 14.77 -5.96 -16.93
N SER A 184 16.00 -6.05 -17.48
CA SER A 184 17.04 -5.06 -17.21
C SER A 184 16.66 -3.66 -17.72
N ILE A 185 16.12 -3.52 -18.93
CA ILE A 185 15.74 -2.21 -19.48
C ILE A 185 14.54 -1.65 -18.73
N MET A 186 13.50 -2.45 -18.49
CA MET A 186 12.32 -1.98 -17.77
C MET A 186 12.71 -1.47 -16.37
N ASN A 187 13.58 -2.20 -15.67
CA ASN A 187 14.11 -1.75 -14.38
C ASN A 187 14.91 -0.46 -14.51
N ILE A 188 15.76 -0.31 -15.54
CA ILE A 188 16.49 0.94 -15.79
C ILE A 188 15.55 2.11 -16.07
N GLU A 189 14.51 1.93 -16.89
CA GLU A 189 13.52 2.96 -17.20
C GLU A 189 12.77 3.42 -15.95
N VAL A 190 12.30 2.46 -15.13
CA VAL A 190 11.63 2.72 -13.86
C VAL A 190 12.58 3.39 -12.86
N GLU A 191 13.80 2.90 -12.71
CA GLU A 191 14.80 3.50 -11.81
C GLU A 191 15.13 4.95 -12.22
N ASN A 192 15.29 5.21 -13.51
CA ASN A 192 15.54 6.57 -14.01
C ASN A 192 14.35 7.49 -13.75
N ALA A 193 13.12 6.99 -13.92
CA ALA A 193 11.90 7.73 -13.58
C ALA A 193 11.81 8.01 -12.07
N LEU A 194 12.09 7.03 -11.22
CA LEU A 194 12.14 7.21 -9.76
C LEU A 194 13.22 8.21 -9.33
N LYS A 195 14.39 8.22 -9.97
CA LYS A 195 15.45 9.22 -9.72
C LYS A 195 15.04 10.63 -10.15
N LYS A 196 14.20 10.79 -11.17
CA LYS A 196 13.64 12.11 -11.52
C LYS A 196 12.69 12.62 -10.43
N ILE A 197 11.88 11.74 -9.85
CA ILE A 197 10.92 12.07 -8.78
C ILE A 197 11.64 12.33 -7.43
N TYR A 198 12.51 11.41 -7.02
CA TYR A 198 13.12 11.43 -5.67
C TYR A 198 14.55 11.98 -5.63
N GLY A 199 15.14 12.30 -6.77
CA GLY A 199 16.52 12.75 -6.93
C GLY A 199 17.54 11.61 -7.09
N GLU A 200 18.74 11.97 -7.58
CA GLU A 200 19.85 11.05 -7.93
C GLU A 200 20.34 10.15 -6.77
N SER A 201 20.10 10.55 -5.52
CA SER A 201 20.45 9.74 -4.35
C SER A 201 19.49 8.58 -4.08
N PHE A 202 18.42 8.46 -4.87
CA PHE A 202 17.53 7.31 -4.83
C PHE A 202 18.23 6.10 -5.46
N ASN A 203 18.46 5.06 -4.65
CA ASN A 203 19.01 3.79 -5.10
C ASN A 203 17.98 2.70 -4.77
N ASP A 204 17.49 2.01 -5.82
CA ASP A 204 16.44 1.00 -5.69
C ASP A 204 16.96 -0.32 -5.11
N HIS A 205 18.28 -0.53 -5.15
CA HIS A 205 18.94 -1.64 -4.48
C HIS A 205 19.05 -1.37 -2.99
N THR A 206 17.91 -1.50 -2.32
CA THR A 206 17.89 -1.63 -0.88
C THR A 206 17.97 -3.11 -0.53
N ASP A 207 19.08 -3.52 0.09
CA ASP A 207 19.15 -4.81 0.75
C ASP A 207 18.17 -4.75 1.92
N VAL A 208 16.91 -5.11 1.68
CA VAL A 208 15.86 -5.04 2.69
C VAL A 208 16.12 -6.20 3.64
N SER A 209 16.63 -5.90 4.83
CA SER A 209 16.67 -6.91 5.90
C SER A 209 15.25 -7.42 6.07
N GLN A 210 15.06 -8.73 6.13
CA GLN A 210 13.70 -9.27 6.22
C GLN A 210 12.99 -8.85 7.53
N PHE A 211 13.76 -8.43 8.57
CA PHE A 211 13.22 -8.11 9.90
C PHE A 211 14.01 -6.98 10.63
N PRO A 212 13.99 -5.74 10.12
CA PRO A 212 14.78 -4.62 10.66
C PRO A 212 14.43 -4.28 12.12
N PHE A 213 13.18 -4.51 12.52
CA PHE A 213 12.68 -4.24 13.87
C PHE A 213 13.03 -5.33 14.89
N LEU A 214 13.60 -6.47 14.50
CA LEU A 214 14.01 -7.51 15.45
C LEU A 214 15.04 -6.98 16.45
N LYS A 215 15.94 -6.07 16.04
CA LYS A 215 16.92 -5.44 16.95
C LYS A 215 16.28 -4.64 18.10
N VAL A 216 15.02 -4.24 17.95
CA VAL A 216 14.25 -3.55 19.00
C VAL A 216 13.80 -4.55 20.08
N LEU A 217 13.40 -5.75 19.67
CA LEU A 217 12.93 -6.81 20.57
C LEU A 217 14.07 -7.61 21.17
N ASP A 218 15.16 -7.80 20.41
CA ASP A 218 16.32 -8.59 20.81
C ASP A 218 17.64 -7.80 20.66
N PRO A 219 17.83 -6.74 21.45
CA PRO A 219 19.03 -5.90 21.37
C PRO A 219 20.33 -6.66 21.70
N ASN A 220 20.22 -7.78 22.44
CA ASN A 220 21.36 -8.60 22.85
C ASN A 220 21.65 -9.77 21.89
N LYS A 221 20.89 -9.89 20.79
CA LYS A 221 21.13 -10.91 19.76
C LYS A 221 21.02 -12.35 20.33
N GLU A 222 20.15 -12.59 21.31
CA GLU A 222 19.94 -13.91 21.91
C GLU A 222 19.23 -14.90 20.96
N ALA A 223 18.45 -14.40 20.00
CA ALA A 223 17.72 -15.21 19.00
C ALA A 223 18.48 -15.40 17.68
N THR A 224 19.69 -14.82 17.57
CA THR A 224 20.52 -14.81 16.35
C THR A 224 21.04 -16.21 16.07
N GLY A 225 20.39 -16.92 15.15
CA GLY A 225 20.63 -18.33 14.85
C GLY A 225 19.34 -19.14 14.61
N CYS A 226 18.20 -18.63 15.07
CA CYS A 226 16.88 -19.20 14.73
C CYS A 226 16.27 -18.59 13.46
N PHE A 227 16.74 -17.40 13.06
CA PHE A 227 16.34 -16.70 11.86
C PHE A 227 17.59 -16.35 11.06
N ASP A 228 17.56 -16.56 9.74
CA ASP A 228 18.61 -16.11 8.82
C ASP A 228 18.62 -14.58 8.79
N TYR A 229 19.43 -13.98 9.68
CA TYR A 229 19.50 -12.54 9.89
C TYR A 229 20.68 -11.95 9.10
N GLN A 230 20.37 -10.97 8.25
CA GLN A 230 21.36 -10.06 7.67
C GLN A 230 21.03 -8.63 8.08
N GLU A 231 21.99 -7.94 8.68
CA GLU A 231 21.87 -6.54 9.08
C GLU A 231 21.84 -5.65 7.84
N SER A 232 20.69 -5.02 7.56
CA SER A 232 20.60 -3.99 6.54
C SER A 232 21.02 -2.63 7.10
N SER A 233 21.72 -1.86 6.28
CA SER A 233 22.16 -0.49 6.60
C SER A 233 21.07 0.58 6.43
N ILE A 234 19.97 0.28 5.74
CA ILE A 234 19.07 1.29 5.17
C ILE A 234 17.96 1.72 6.13
N LEU A 235 17.48 0.80 6.97
CA LEU A 235 16.40 1.08 7.93
C LEU A 235 16.87 1.58 9.29
N SER A 236 18.15 1.96 9.39
CA SER A 236 18.72 2.55 10.62
C SER A 236 17.86 3.69 11.16
N GLY A 237 17.53 4.68 10.32
CA GLY A 237 16.77 5.87 10.76
C GLY A 237 15.42 5.56 11.40
N LEU A 238 14.57 4.76 10.73
CA LEU A 238 13.21 4.47 11.19
C LEU A 238 13.20 3.54 12.42
N VAL A 239 14.13 2.58 12.49
CA VAL A 239 14.12 1.63 13.61
C VAL A 239 14.82 2.20 14.85
N ASP A 240 15.89 2.99 14.68
CA ASP A 240 16.69 3.51 15.82
C ASP A 240 15.87 4.43 16.73
N SER A 241 14.88 5.13 16.17
CA SER A 241 14.03 6.07 16.90
C SER A 241 12.64 5.50 17.24
N TRP A 242 12.33 4.27 16.84
CA TRP A 242 11.03 3.66 17.08
C TRP A 242 10.77 3.40 18.58
N PRO A 243 9.53 3.55 19.07
CA PRO A 243 8.37 4.16 18.41
C PRO A 243 8.45 5.69 18.35
N GLN A 244 8.13 6.27 17.19
CA GLN A 244 8.12 7.73 17.00
C GLN A 244 6.88 8.39 17.64
N ALA A 245 5.75 7.69 17.65
CA ALA A 245 4.46 8.21 18.13
C ALA A 245 3.59 7.11 18.75
N TRP A 246 2.64 7.51 19.60
CA TRP A 246 1.76 6.58 20.34
C TRP A 246 0.98 5.62 19.44
N ILE A 247 0.64 6.02 18.22
CA ILE A 247 -0.03 5.16 17.24
C ILE A 247 0.81 3.91 16.88
N HIS A 248 2.14 3.99 16.93
CA HIS A 248 3.01 2.81 16.73
C HIS A 248 2.80 1.76 17.81
N ILE A 249 2.72 2.20 19.06
CA ILE A 249 2.41 1.32 20.20
C ILE A 249 0.96 0.81 20.05
N GLY A 250 0.02 1.71 19.75
CA GLY A 250 -1.39 1.40 19.58
C GLY A 250 -1.63 0.30 18.56
N LEU A 251 -1.05 0.39 17.36
CA LEU A 251 -1.22 -0.59 16.28
C LEU A 251 -0.59 -1.93 16.59
N LEU A 252 0.62 -1.93 17.16
CA LEU A 252 1.27 -3.17 17.56
C LEU A 252 0.38 -3.94 18.54
N ILE A 253 -0.12 -3.24 19.57
CA ILE A 253 -0.94 -3.85 20.61
C ILE A 253 -2.38 -4.13 20.15
N SER A 254 -2.90 -3.41 19.16
CA SER A 254 -4.24 -3.68 18.61
C SER A 254 -4.30 -4.83 17.63
N SER A 255 -3.15 -5.37 17.18
CA SER A 255 -3.11 -6.51 16.27
C SER A 255 -4.00 -7.65 16.79
N SER A 256 -4.87 -8.15 15.91
CA SER A 256 -6.01 -8.99 16.22
C SER A 256 -5.68 -10.29 16.98
N GLU A 257 -4.41 -10.68 17.03
CA GLU A 257 -3.91 -11.93 17.57
C GLU A 257 -3.83 -11.96 19.11
N ILE A 258 -3.72 -10.81 19.79
CA ILE A 258 -3.56 -10.76 21.27
C ILE A 258 -4.85 -11.17 21.99
N PHE A 259 -6.00 -10.67 21.51
CA PHE A 259 -7.27 -10.72 22.25
C PHE A 259 -8.24 -11.79 21.77
N CYS A 260 -7.89 -12.54 20.72
CA CYS A 260 -8.74 -13.60 20.18
C CYS A 260 -8.93 -14.71 21.22
N GLN A 261 -10.12 -14.78 21.82
CA GLN A 261 -10.59 -15.98 22.50
C GLN A 261 -11.10 -16.98 21.44
N GLY A 262 -10.35 -18.06 21.20
CA GLY A 262 -10.74 -19.28 20.47
C GLY A 262 -11.95 -19.22 19.51
N GLY A 263 -11.71 -19.30 18.20
CA GLY A 263 -12.81 -19.43 17.23
C GLY A 263 -12.41 -19.66 15.77
N THR A 264 -12.28 -20.94 15.40
CA THR A 264 -12.67 -21.57 14.11
C THR A 264 -12.34 -20.85 12.79
N ASN A 265 -11.14 -21.12 12.24
CA ASN A 265 -10.86 -21.41 10.80
C ASN A 265 -9.46 -21.00 10.30
N PHE A 266 -8.59 -20.42 11.14
CA PHE A 266 -7.17 -20.24 10.79
C PHE A 266 -6.33 -21.54 10.88
N ASN A 267 -7.00 -22.71 10.84
CA ASN A 267 -6.37 -24.02 10.77
C ASN A 267 -5.89 -24.28 9.34
N LYS A 268 -4.71 -23.75 9.00
CA LYS A 268 -3.75 -24.28 8.02
C LYS A 268 -2.52 -23.36 8.00
N GLY A 269 -1.67 -23.46 9.02
CA GLY A 269 -0.28 -22.97 8.98
C GLY A 269 -0.04 -21.46 9.04
N GLY A 270 -1.03 -20.62 9.33
CA GLY A 270 -0.84 -19.16 9.46
C GLY A 270 -0.39 -18.70 10.86
N PHE A 271 0.26 -17.53 10.90
CA PHE A 271 0.78 -16.87 12.11
C PHE A 271 -0.30 -16.52 13.17
N GLY A 272 -1.57 -16.51 12.79
CA GLY A 272 -2.69 -16.18 13.69
C GLY A 272 -3.11 -17.35 14.57
N ALA A 273 -2.54 -17.46 15.77
CA ALA A 273 -3.00 -18.40 16.78
C ALA A 273 -3.18 -17.76 18.15
N VAL A 274 -4.37 -17.97 18.74
CA VAL A 274 -4.77 -17.57 20.09
C VAL A 274 -3.66 -17.82 21.11
N ILE A 275 -3.29 -16.78 21.87
CA ILE A 275 -2.35 -16.89 23.01
C ILE A 275 -2.90 -17.94 23.99
N PRO A 276 -2.22 -19.09 24.16
CA PRO A 276 -2.72 -20.16 25.01
C PRO A 276 -2.71 -19.75 26.48
N ASP A 277 -3.54 -20.42 27.28
CA ASP A 277 -3.72 -20.11 28.69
C ASP A 277 -2.44 -20.44 29.49
N ASP A 278 -1.77 -19.41 29.99
CA ASP A 278 -0.51 -19.47 30.75
C ASP A 278 -0.65 -18.55 31.99
N PRO A 279 -0.03 -18.88 33.14
CA PRO A 279 -0.11 -18.05 34.35
C PRO A 279 0.21 -16.56 34.13
N ASP A 280 1.07 -16.23 33.16
CA ASP A 280 1.49 -14.85 32.85
C ASP A 280 0.58 -14.16 31.81
N LYS A 281 -0.40 -14.87 31.23
CA LYS A 281 -1.27 -14.36 30.16
C LYS A 281 -2.13 -13.17 30.61
N ASP A 282 -2.82 -13.29 31.73
CA ASP A 282 -3.72 -12.22 32.20
C ASP A 282 -2.96 -10.93 32.50
N ARG A 283 -1.76 -11.06 33.08
CA ARG A 283 -0.87 -9.92 33.33
C ARG A 283 -0.41 -9.28 32.01
N PHE A 284 0.01 -10.10 31.04
CA PHE A 284 0.38 -9.61 29.71
C PHE A 284 -0.76 -8.85 29.03
N ILE A 285 -1.98 -9.39 29.07
CA ILE A 285 -3.19 -8.75 28.51
C ILE A 285 -3.47 -7.41 29.22
N GLN A 286 -3.41 -7.36 30.56
CA GLN A 286 -3.61 -6.12 31.31
C GLN A 286 -2.57 -5.04 30.95
N GLU A 287 -1.31 -5.43 30.77
CA GLU A 287 -0.24 -4.51 30.34
C GLU A 287 -0.47 -4.02 28.89
N CYS A 288 -0.91 -4.90 27.98
CA CYS A 288 -1.35 -4.52 26.63
C CYS A 288 -2.53 -3.52 26.67
N GLU A 289 -3.58 -3.78 27.44
CA GLU A 289 -4.71 -2.86 27.59
C GLU A 289 -4.28 -1.50 28.13
N HIS A 290 -3.33 -1.47 29.07
CA HIS A 290 -2.75 -0.23 29.56
C HIS A 290 -2.08 0.58 28.45
N TRP A 291 -1.17 -0.05 27.68
CA TRP A 291 -0.48 0.61 26.57
C TRP A 291 -1.45 1.12 25.49
N LEU A 292 -2.45 0.31 25.14
CA LEU A 292 -3.48 0.67 24.18
C LEU A 292 -4.32 1.86 24.66
N ASN A 293 -4.70 1.88 25.93
CA ASN A 293 -5.44 2.99 26.50
C ASN A 293 -4.63 4.30 26.52
N GLU A 294 -3.33 4.25 26.80
CA GLU A 294 -2.46 5.42 26.66
C GLU A 294 -2.36 5.87 25.20
N ALA A 295 -2.15 4.93 24.27
CA ALA A 295 -2.05 5.24 22.85
C ALA A 295 -3.32 5.91 22.30
N LYS A 296 -4.50 5.45 22.72
CA LYS A 296 -5.79 6.00 22.30
C LYS A 296 -6.04 7.44 22.78
N LYS A 297 -5.41 7.88 23.87
CA LYS A 297 -5.57 9.27 24.34
C LYS A 297 -4.97 10.26 23.35
N ASN A 298 -3.81 9.95 22.77
CA ASN A 298 -3.06 10.85 21.90
C ASN A 298 -2.26 10.10 20.81
N PRO A 299 -2.92 9.41 19.86
CA PRO A 299 -2.23 8.51 18.92
C PRO A 299 -1.16 9.21 18.08
N PHE A 300 -1.43 10.43 17.61
CA PHE A 300 -0.53 11.18 16.73
C PHE A 300 0.35 12.18 17.48
N THR A 301 0.88 11.80 18.65
CA THR A 301 1.88 12.59 19.36
C THR A 301 3.12 11.77 19.66
N ARG A 302 4.28 12.44 19.78
CA ARG A 302 5.53 11.80 20.17
C ARG A 302 5.37 11.05 21.49
N VAL A 303 5.94 9.85 21.57
CA VAL A 303 6.03 9.11 22.84
C VAL A 303 7.10 9.78 23.69
N PRO A 304 6.81 10.18 24.95
CA PRO A 304 7.84 10.68 25.86
C PRO A 304 8.97 9.65 26.06
N GLU A 305 10.22 10.09 26.18
CA GLU A 305 11.38 9.20 26.20
C GLU A 305 11.33 8.18 27.36
N ASP A 306 10.83 8.58 28.53
CA ASP A 306 10.64 7.67 29.67
C ASP A 306 9.61 6.58 29.38
N GLN A 307 8.50 6.92 28.70
CA GLN A 307 7.46 5.96 28.30
C GLN A 307 7.95 5.06 27.17
N LYS A 308 8.70 5.62 26.23
CA LYS A 308 9.35 4.90 25.14
C LYS A 308 10.27 3.82 25.70
N LEU A 309 11.19 4.18 26.60
CA LEU A 309 12.10 3.22 27.23
C LEU A 309 11.37 2.16 28.04
N ARG A 310 10.32 2.54 28.80
CA ARG A 310 9.49 1.57 29.54
C ARG A 310 8.81 0.57 28.62
N PHE A 311 8.24 1.04 27.50
CA PHE A 311 7.59 0.20 26.52
C PHE A 311 8.58 -0.74 25.82
N LEU A 312 9.73 -0.23 25.37
CA LEU A 312 10.76 -1.04 24.71
C LEU A 312 11.31 -2.13 25.63
N ASN A 313 11.61 -1.79 26.89
CA ASN A 313 12.05 -2.78 27.88
C ASN A 313 10.99 -3.84 28.13
N TRP A 314 9.73 -3.44 28.26
CA TRP A 314 8.60 -4.36 28.43
C TRP A 314 8.48 -5.34 27.25
N ALA A 315 8.47 -4.81 26.01
CA ALA A 315 8.33 -5.63 24.81
C ALA A 315 9.52 -6.59 24.63
N SER A 316 10.74 -6.09 24.84
CA SER A 316 11.97 -6.90 24.75
C SER A 316 12.03 -7.99 25.81
N GLN A 317 11.66 -7.69 27.06
CA GLN A 317 11.60 -8.69 28.14
C GLN A 317 10.61 -9.81 27.82
N HIS A 318 9.37 -9.47 27.42
CA HIS A 318 8.37 -10.47 27.07
C HIS A 318 8.79 -11.33 25.86
N TYR A 319 9.44 -10.71 24.86
CA TYR A 319 10.00 -11.43 23.72
C TYR A 319 11.10 -12.42 24.14
N GLN A 320 12.12 -11.94 24.86
CA GLN A 320 13.27 -12.74 25.27
C GLN A 320 12.89 -13.84 26.27
N GLU A 321 12.02 -13.56 27.25
CA GLU A 321 11.52 -14.58 28.18
C GLU A 321 10.74 -15.67 27.45
N SER A 322 9.88 -15.28 26.50
CA SER A 322 9.15 -16.23 25.67
C SER A 322 10.12 -17.09 24.84
N PHE A 323 11.15 -16.47 24.26
CA PHE A 323 12.19 -17.15 23.50
C PHE A 323 13.00 -18.15 24.33
N ARG A 324 13.54 -17.73 25.48
CA ARG A 324 14.31 -18.62 26.38
C ARG A 324 13.48 -19.80 26.85
N LYS A 325 12.22 -19.57 27.24
CA LYS A 325 11.31 -20.66 27.65
C LYS A 325 11.02 -21.60 26.47
N TRP A 326 10.86 -21.09 25.26
CA TRP A 326 10.63 -21.91 24.05
C TRP A 326 11.84 -22.77 23.67
N ASP A 327 13.06 -22.23 23.77
CA ASP A 327 14.28 -22.97 23.48
C ASP A 327 14.48 -24.15 24.46
N GLN A 328 14.14 -23.93 25.74
CA GLN A 328 14.19 -24.96 26.79
C GLN A 328 13.03 -25.97 26.70
N ASP A 329 11.83 -25.48 26.39
CA ASP A 329 10.60 -26.25 26.24
C ASP A 329 9.88 -25.76 24.97
N ARG A 330 9.99 -26.54 23.89
CA ARG A 330 9.43 -26.25 22.56
C ARG A 330 7.91 -26.30 22.50
N SER A 331 7.24 -25.97 23.60
CA SER A 331 5.81 -25.73 23.68
C SER A 331 5.37 -24.75 22.60
N GLN A 332 4.32 -25.12 21.87
CA GLN A 332 3.72 -24.29 20.82
C GLN A 332 3.15 -22.97 21.37
N VAL A 333 2.99 -22.84 22.69
CA VAL A 333 2.43 -21.67 23.37
C VAL A 333 3.37 -20.47 23.32
N LEU A 334 4.61 -20.66 23.73
CA LEU A 334 5.62 -19.61 23.83
C LEU A 334 6.11 -19.19 22.45
N HIS A 335 6.18 -20.15 21.53
CA HIS A 335 6.41 -19.92 20.11
C HIS A 335 5.43 -18.89 19.52
N LYS A 336 4.15 -18.91 19.93
CA LYS A 336 3.13 -17.98 19.44
C LYS A 336 3.29 -16.55 19.97
N LYS A 337 3.72 -16.36 21.22
CA LYS A 337 4.04 -15.01 21.75
C LYS A 337 5.24 -14.39 21.02
N ILE A 338 6.26 -15.21 20.71
CA ILE A 338 7.42 -14.80 19.91
C ILE A 338 6.97 -14.42 18.50
N LEU A 339 6.23 -15.31 17.82
CA LEU A 339 5.71 -15.06 16.48
C LEU A 339 4.79 -13.85 16.44
N TYR A 340 3.99 -13.59 17.46
CA TYR A 340 3.14 -12.40 17.55
C TYR A 340 3.97 -11.11 17.52
N PHE A 341 4.89 -10.94 18.46
CA PHE A 341 5.73 -9.74 18.50
C PHE A 341 6.56 -9.61 17.22
N PHE A 342 7.07 -10.74 16.72
CA PHE A 342 7.87 -10.79 15.52
C PHE A 342 7.07 -10.41 14.25
N ALA A 343 5.91 -11.02 14.02
CA ALA A 343 5.10 -10.83 12.82
C ALA A 343 4.32 -9.50 12.84
N SER A 344 3.85 -9.07 14.01
CA SER A 344 3.03 -7.86 14.13
C SER A 344 3.85 -6.57 14.20
N LEU A 345 5.07 -6.60 14.75
CA LEU A 345 5.87 -5.37 14.95
C LEU A 345 6.19 -4.67 13.63
N GLN A 346 6.64 -5.42 12.64
CA GLN A 346 7.01 -4.83 11.37
C GLN A 346 5.81 -4.18 10.67
N GLY A 347 4.74 -4.94 10.46
CA GLY A 347 3.51 -4.44 9.83
C GLY A 347 2.94 -3.23 10.57
N ALA A 348 2.79 -3.33 11.90
CA ALA A 348 2.28 -2.23 12.71
C ALA A 348 3.18 -0.99 12.68
N ALA A 349 4.50 -1.16 12.60
CA ALA A 349 5.42 -0.04 12.49
C ALA A 349 5.27 0.67 11.13
N PHE A 350 5.11 -0.08 10.03
CA PHE A 350 4.87 0.49 8.70
C PHE A 350 3.52 1.19 8.61
N ASP A 351 2.46 0.53 9.09
CA ASP A 351 1.11 1.10 9.11
C ASP A 351 1.06 2.37 9.97
N ALA A 352 1.65 2.35 11.16
CA ALA A 352 1.67 3.51 12.04
C ALA A 352 2.47 4.68 11.45
N THR A 353 3.62 4.37 10.83
CA THR A 353 4.45 5.36 10.14
C THR A 353 3.65 6.00 9.01
N ASN A 354 2.98 5.18 8.21
CA ASN A 354 2.09 5.62 7.14
C ASN A 354 1.05 6.62 7.65
N LEU A 355 0.36 6.26 8.75
CA LEU A 355 -0.67 7.13 9.33
C LEU A 355 -0.12 8.44 9.91
N CYS A 356 1.16 8.48 10.28
CA CYS A 356 1.82 9.70 10.73
C CYS A 356 2.19 10.63 9.57
N LEU A 357 2.34 10.10 8.35
CA LEU A 357 2.86 10.81 7.20
C LEU A 357 1.78 11.33 6.24
N GLU A 358 0.64 10.66 6.17
CA GLU A 358 -0.45 11.05 5.26
C GLU A 358 -0.94 12.49 5.45
N LEU A 359 -1.31 13.15 4.35
CA LEU A 359 -1.47 14.60 4.30
C LEU A 359 -2.70 15.14 5.06
N GLU A 360 -3.71 14.31 5.31
CA GLU A 360 -4.87 14.73 6.13
C GLU A 360 -4.60 14.63 7.64
N GLN A 361 -3.48 14.03 8.05
CA GLN A 361 -3.04 14.05 9.42
C GLN A 361 -2.51 15.45 9.79
N SER A 362 -3.08 16.05 10.84
CA SER A 362 -2.68 17.38 11.30
C SER A 362 -1.30 17.43 11.99
N LYS A 363 -0.83 16.31 12.56
CA LYS A 363 0.42 16.23 13.34
C LYS A 363 1.50 15.41 12.62
N ARG A 364 2.05 15.96 11.53
CA ARG A 364 3.03 15.27 10.65
C ARG A 364 4.50 15.48 11.03
N ASP A 365 4.79 16.38 11.95
CA ASP A 365 6.15 16.67 12.44
C ASP A 365 6.64 15.64 13.47
N LEU A 366 6.28 14.38 13.28
CA LEU A 366 6.66 13.25 14.13
C LEU A 366 7.92 12.58 13.61
N LEU A 367 8.10 12.54 12.28
CA LEU A 367 9.25 11.94 11.62
C LEU A 367 10.24 12.99 11.12
N THR A 368 11.52 12.71 11.30
CA THR A 368 12.65 13.45 10.72
C THR A 368 12.73 13.22 9.20
N VAL A 369 13.45 14.09 8.50
CA VAL A 369 13.70 13.93 7.05
C VAL A 369 14.32 12.57 6.73
N LYS A 370 15.33 12.14 7.50
CA LYS A 370 15.99 10.85 7.33
C LYS A 370 15.02 9.66 7.49
N GLU A 371 14.10 9.74 8.44
CA GLU A 371 13.09 8.69 8.65
C GLU A 371 12.07 8.63 7.50
N LYS A 372 11.65 9.79 6.99
CA LYS A 372 10.78 9.89 5.80
C LYS A 372 11.46 9.29 4.57
N GLU A 373 12.71 9.65 4.32
CA GLU A 373 13.50 9.09 3.21
C GLU A 373 13.69 7.58 3.32
N ALA A 374 13.94 7.06 4.53
CA ALA A 374 14.05 5.61 4.76
C ALA A 374 12.72 4.89 4.47
N TYR A 375 11.60 5.48 4.91
CA TYR A 375 10.26 4.94 4.67
C TYR A 375 9.87 4.97 3.18
N ILE A 376 10.12 6.08 2.48
CA ILE A 376 9.93 6.20 1.03
C ILE A 376 10.64 5.05 0.33
N LYS A 377 11.96 4.95 0.52
CA LYS A 377 12.79 3.97 -0.18
C LYS A 377 12.24 2.56 -0.01
N GLN A 378 11.89 2.18 1.22
CA GLN A 378 11.33 0.86 1.44
C GLN A 378 10.00 0.65 0.72
N THR A 379 9.05 1.57 0.88
CA THR A 379 7.70 1.40 0.31
C THR A 379 7.65 1.55 -1.21
N THR A 380 8.68 2.14 -1.83
CA THR A 380 8.82 2.23 -3.29
C THR A 380 9.63 1.09 -3.89
N SER A 381 10.58 0.53 -3.13
CA SER A 381 11.54 -0.47 -3.59
C SER A 381 11.15 -1.92 -3.27
N GLU A 382 10.12 -2.16 -2.47
CA GLU A 382 9.66 -3.53 -2.14
C GLU A 382 9.41 -4.35 -3.43
N PRO A 383 10.27 -5.35 -3.73
CA PRO A 383 9.97 -6.32 -4.78
C PRO A 383 9.03 -7.34 -4.15
N HIS A 384 7.80 -7.43 -4.63
CA HIS A 384 6.87 -8.41 -4.08
C HIS A 384 7.36 -9.83 -4.35
N VAL A 385 6.92 -10.75 -3.48
CA VAL A 385 7.27 -12.18 -3.27
C VAL A 385 7.44 -13.03 -4.56
N TYR A 386 6.99 -12.52 -5.70
CA TYR A 386 7.04 -13.18 -7.00
C TYR A 386 7.97 -12.52 -8.04
N GLY A 387 8.73 -11.48 -7.66
CA GLY A 387 9.67 -10.79 -8.56
C GLY A 387 9.00 -9.88 -9.59
N PHE A 388 7.79 -9.41 -9.30
CA PHE A 388 7.02 -8.55 -10.22
C PHE A 388 7.29 -7.06 -9.96
N HIS A 389 7.52 -6.32 -11.05
CA HIS A 389 7.86 -4.88 -11.06
C HIS A 389 6.67 -3.99 -11.43
N ALA A 390 5.43 -4.44 -11.21
CA ALA A 390 4.27 -3.59 -11.47
C ALA A 390 4.34 -2.33 -10.58
N LYS A 391 4.20 -1.16 -11.20
CA LYS A 391 4.15 0.15 -10.54
C LYS A 391 2.86 0.86 -10.92
N HIS A 392 2.54 1.91 -10.16
CA HIS A 392 1.47 2.82 -10.56
C HIS A 392 1.90 3.56 -11.83
N GLN A 393 1.04 3.57 -12.84
CA GLN A 393 1.34 4.24 -14.11
C GLN A 393 0.09 4.86 -14.74
N ILE A 394 0.32 5.84 -15.61
CA ILE A 394 -0.68 6.44 -16.50
C ILE A 394 -0.21 6.21 -17.94
N PHE A 395 -1.15 5.82 -18.81
CA PHE A 395 -0.88 5.41 -20.19
C PHE A 395 0.11 4.23 -20.30
N GLY A 396 0.64 3.98 -21.49
CA GLY A 396 1.44 2.80 -21.80
C GLY A 396 0.60 1.60 -22.26
N PHE A 397 1.18 0.42 -22.15
CA PHE A 397 0.51 -0.86 -22.37
C PHE A 397 -0.14 -1.40 -21.10
N GLY A 398 0.37 -1.00 -19.93
CA GLY A 398 -0.01 -1.65 -18.68
C GLY A 398 0.71 -2.97 -18.49
N TYR A 399 0.77 -3.41 -17.23
CA TYR A 399 1.35 -4.69 -16.89
C TYR A 399 0.38 -5.82 -17.31
N ASN A 400 0.87 -6.78 -18.12
CA ASN A 400 0.03 -7.85 -18.63
C ASN A 400 -0.09 -9.02 -17.64
N THR A 401 -0.97 -8.87 -16.66
CA THR A 401 -1.34 -9.94 -15.74
C THR A 401 -2.56 -10.69 -16.28
N GLN A 402 -2.52 -12.02 -16.33
CA GLN A 402 -3.63 -12.88 -16.78
C GLN A 402 -4.22 -12.56 -18.18
N GLY A 403 -3.51 -11.80 -19.03
CA GLY A 403 -3.99 -11.39 -20.34
C GLY A 403 -4.80 -10.09 -20.35
N GLU A 404 -4.89 -9.37 -19.22
CA GLU A 404 -5.69 -8.15 -19.10
C GLU A 404 -5.21 -7.04 -20.03
N ALA A 405 -3.91 -6.78 -20.09
CA ALA A 405 -3.37 -5.76 -20.99
C ALA A 405 -3.52 -6.19 -22.47
N GLU A 406 -3.46 -7.50 -22.76
CA GLU A 406 -3.69 -8.03 -24.13
C GLU A 406 -5.12 -7.78 -24.59
N ALA A 407 -6.10 -8.10 -23.73
CA ALA A 407 -7.51 -7.89 -24.03
C ALA A 407 -7.85 -6.41 -24.27
N ASN A 408 -7.04 -5.49 -23.74
CA ASN A 408 -7.26 -4.06 -23.76
C ASN A 408 -6.20 -3.27 -24.54
N VAL A 409 -5.39 -3.93 -25.38
CA VAL A 409 -4.26 -3.30 -26.09
C VAL A 409 -4.70 -2.14 -27.00
N GLU A 410 -5.92 -2.21 -27.54
CA GLU A 410 -6.56 -1.20 -28.38
C GLU A 410 -7.27 -0.09 -27.57
N ASN A 411 -7.31 -0.19 -26.25
CA ASN A 411 -7.88 0.82 -25.36
C ASN A 411 -6.79 1.72 -24.77
N VAL A 412 -7.20 2.84 -24.19
CA VAL A 412 -6.31 3.77 -23.50
C VAL A 412 -6.30 3.44 -22.00
N LEU A 413 -5.11 3.16 -21.46
CA LEU A 413 -4.93 3.01 -20.01
C LEU A 413 -4.92 4.39 -19.34
N LEU A 414 -5.99 4.72 -18.60
CA LEU A 414 -6.08 5.98 -17.86
C LEU A 414 -5.27 5.95 -16.58
N LEU A 415 -5.26 4.81 -15.87
CA LEU A 415 -4.51 4.62 -14.64
C LEU A 415 -4.36 3.14 -14.36
N GLN A 416 -3.16 2.73 -13.95
CA GLN A 416 -2.91 1.45 -13.32
C GLN A 416 -2.46 1.70 -11.89
N LEU A 417 -3.07 1.00 -10.96
CA LEU A 417 -2.71 0.97 -9.55
C LEU A 417 -2.28 -0.44 -9.18
N TYR A 418 -1.15 -0.54 -8.52
CA TYR A 418 -0.66 -1.78 -7.96
C TYR A 418 -1.00 -1.87 -6.46
N THR A 419 -0.94 -3.07 -5.89
CA THR A 419 -0.99 -3.28 -4.43
C THR A 419 0.07 -2.39 -3.79
N ASP A 420 -0.37 -1.58 -2.83
CA ASP A 420 0.48 -0.60 -2.17
C ASP A 420 0.11 -0.60 -0.70
N HIS A 421 0.91 -1.29 0.10
CA HIS A 421 0.65 -1.46 1.52
C HIS A 421 0.67 -0.13 2.28
N SER A 422 1.43 0.86 1.81
CA SER A 422 1.38 2.21 2.38
C SER A 422 0.15 3.02 1.92
N MET A 423 -0.59 2.57 0.92
CA MET A 423 -1.94 3.09 0.65
C MET A 423 -3.01 2.24 1.34
N LEU A 424 -2.60 1.17 2.03
CA LEU A 424 -3.51 0.14 2.55
C LEU A 424 -4.36 -0.46 1.42
N TRP A 425 -3.79 -0.50 0.22
CA TRP A 425 -4.35 -1.13 -0.96
C TRP A 425 -3.79 -2.53 -1.10
N SER A 426 -4.68 -3.51 -1.25
CA SER A 426 -4.33 -4.80 -1.80
C SER A 426 -5.45 -5.28 -2.72
N PHE A 427 -5.07 -5.65 -3.93
CA PHE A 427 -6.00 -5.90 -5.03
C PHE A 427 -5.92 -7.37 -5.44
N CYS A 428 -6.74 -8.23 -4.83
CA CYS A 428 -6.84 -9.66 -5.19
C CYS A 428 -5.47 -10.38 -5.22
N ASP A 429 -5.37 -11.48 -5.97
CA ASP A 429 -4.25 -12.42 -5.90
C ASP A 429 -2.97 -11.91 -6.59
N LEU A 430 -3.07 -11.09 -7.65
CA LEU A 430 -1.90 -10.58 -8.39
C LEU A 430 -1.68 -9.07 -8.25
N GLY A 431 -2.56 -8.38 -7.52
CA GLY A 431 -2.28 -7.06 -6.98
C GLY A 431 -2.47 -5.91 -7.95
N LEU A 432 -3.27 -6.05 -9.01
CA LEU A 432 -3.35 -5.03 -10.06
C LEU A 432 -4.78 -4.55 -10.33
N LEU A 433 -4.94 -3.23 -10.46
CA LEU A 433 -6.15 -2.58 -10.90
C LEU A 433 -5.84 -1.67 -12.10
N GLN A 434 -6.57 -1.80 -13.20
CA GLN A 434 -6.35 -1.01 -14.41
C GLN A 434 -7.65 -0.35 -14.86
N PHE A 435 -7.59 0.96 -15.14
CA PHE A 435 -8.70 1.76 -15.63
C PHE A 435 -8.51 2.04 -17.12
N TRP A 436 -9.47 1.60 -17.92
CA TRP A 436 -9.41 1.65 -19.37
C TRP A 436 -10.55 2.47 -19.94
N ILE A 437 -10.32 3.10 -21.08
CA ILE A 437 -11.35 3.76 -21.86
C ILE A 437 -11.14 3.46 -23.35
N THR A 438 -12.24 3.30 -24.09
CA THR A 438 -12.16 3.14 -25.54
C THR A 438 -11.79 4.48 -26.20
N HIS A 439 -11.15 4.44 -27.38
CA HIS A 439 -10.88 5.67 -28.13
C HIS A 439 -12.16 6.45 -28.48
N GLU A 440 -13.27 5.75 -28.77
CA GLU A 440 -14.56 6.39 -29.08
C GLU A 440 -15.12 7.13 -27.86
N ASP A 441 -15.10 6.51 -26.68
CA ASP A 441 -15.57 7.12 -25.44
C ASP A 441 -14.67 8.30 -25.03
N LEU A 442 -13.36 8.15 -25.20
CA LEU A 442 -12.39 9.22 -24.93
C LEU A 442 -12.65 10.43 -25.83
N GLN A 443 -12.80 10.22 -27.15
CA GLN A 443 -13.16 11.25 -28.12
C GLN A 443 -14.47 11.98 -27.76
N ALA A 444 -15.43 11.25 -27.20
CA ALA A 444 -16.71 11.79 -26.77
C ALA A 444 -16.71 12.32 -25.32
N LEU A 445 -15.56 12.31 -24.62
CA LEU A 445 -15.39 12.67 -23.21
C LEU A 445 -16.30 11.90 -22.25
N ARG A 446 -16.68 10.67 -22.60
CA ARG A 446 -17.54 9.78 -21.81
C ARG A 446 -16.74 9.01 -20.77
N PHE A 447 -16.07 9.71 -19.86
CA PHE A 447 -15.26 9.07 -18.80
C PHE A 447 -16.10 8.18 -17.87
N ASP A 448 -17.42 8.40 -17.77
CA ASP A 448 -18.35 7.51 -17.08
C ASP A 448 -18.44 6.10 -17.71
N LYS A 449 -17.95 5.94 -18.94
CA LYS A 449 -17.83 4.65 -19.66
C LYS A 449 -16.47 3.97 -19.49
N ALA A 450 -15.53 4.62 -18.81
CA ALA A 450 -14.31 3.94 -18.42
C ALA A 450 -14.65 2.75 -17.53
N PHE A 451 -13.96 1.64 -17.77
CA PHE A 451 -14.14 0.39 -17.05
C PHE A 451 -12.85 0.03 -16.33
N VAL A 452 -12.99 -0.84 -15.34
CA VAL A 452 -11.88 -1.28 -14.50
C VAL A 452 -11.71 -2.78 -14.64
N SER A 453 -10.49 -3.24 -14.86
CA SER A 453 -10.09 -4.64 -14.76
C SER A 453 -9.25 -4.86 -13.51
N GLN A 454 -9.35 -6.06 -12.94
CA GLN A 454 -8.62 -6.46 -11.75
C GLN A 454 -8.02 -7.85 -11.99
N SER A 455 -6.74 -8.02 -11.67
CA SER A 455 -6.02 -9.30 -11.89
C SER A 455 -5.16 -9.71 -10.71
#